data_AF-A0ABD5SKU9-F1
#
_entry.id   AF-A0ABD5SKU9-F1
#
_cell.length_a   1.000
_cell.length_b   1.000
_cell.length_c   1.000
_cell.angle_alpha   90.00
_cell.angle_beta   90.00
_cell.angle_gamma   90.00
#
_symmetry.space_group_name_H-M   'P 1'
#
loop_
_entity.id
_entity.type
_entity.pdbx_description
1 polymer ?
#
loop_
_entity_poly.entity_id
_entity_poly.type
_entity_poly.pdbx_seq_one_letter_code
_entity_poly.pdbx_strand_id
1 'polypeptide(L)'
;ARADAETLAVIGSGAQARGQLRATASVRDFDEVRVYSPTPENRETFAAEFDDDLEASVDAVDSSEATVTGADVVITATRASEPVFDGDDLESGTHVTAMGQYSPDKRELDTTTIERATYVPDLRERATFDAGSFIQALEEGAVMEDHIHAELGEIVAGNAPGRRSDDEITVFDSGGTGIETVAAAYLLYERAREKGLGTEIEFSPASEALTGN
;
A
#
# COMPACT_ATOMS: atom_id res chain seq x y z
N ALA A 1 -11.55 2.47 -0.75
CA ALA A 1 -12.01 3.22 -1.94
C ALA A 1 -13.52 3.24 -2.08
N ARG A 2 -14.07 4.21 -2.80
CA ARG A 2 -15.48 4.21 -3.24
C ARG A 2 -15.78 3.00 -4.15
N ALA A 3 -17.05 2.71 -4.38
CA ALA A 3 -17.46 1.57 -5.21
C ALA A 3 -17.39 1.89 -6.70
N ASP A 4 -17.56 3.15 -7.06
CA ASP A 4 -17.57 3.75 -8.39
C ASP A 4 -16.23 4.44 -8.72
N ALA A 5 -15.12 3.96 -8.15
CA ALA A 5 -13.80 4.48 -8.47
C ALA A 5 -13.38 4.01 -9.87
N GLU A 6 -13.06 4.95 -10.77
CA GLU A 6 -12.75 4.70 -12.18
C GLU A 6 -11.32 5.10 -12.54
N THR A 7 -10.69 5.99 -11.76
CA THR A 7 -9.31 6.46 -11.98
C THR A 7 -8.35 6.04 -10.86
N LEU A 8 -7.24 5.40 -11.25
CA LEU A 8 -6.16 5.02 -10.34
C LEU A 8 -4.85 5.78 -10.62
N ALA A 9 -4.33 6.46 -9.61
CA ALA A 9 -2.99 7.05 -9.60
C ALA A 9 -1.99 6.09 -8.95
N VAL A 10 -0.82 5.91 -9.56
CA VAL A 10 0.29 5.12 -9.02
C VAL A 10 1.55 5.97 -8.99
N ILE A 11 2.03 6.28 -7.78
CA ILE A 11 3.32 6.93 -7.57
C ILE A 11 4.34 5.86 -7.18
N GLY A 12 5.27 5.61 -8.08
CA GLY A 12 6.24 4.53 -8.01
C GLY A 12 6.04 3.52 -9.14
N SER A 13 7.16 2.99 -9.65
CA SER A 13 7.18 2.06 -10.79
C SER A 13 8.01 0.81 -10.46
N GLY A 14 8.08 0.44 -9.17
CA GLY A 14 8.84 -0.72 -8.67
C GLY A 14 8.04 -2.02 -8.62
N ALA A 15 8.61 -3.06 -8.00
CA ALA A 15 7.92 -4.35 -7.82
C ALA A 15 6.67 -4.22 -6.93
N GLN A 16 6.74 -3.39 -5.89
CA GLN A 16 5.60 -3.15 -5.00
C GLN A 16 4.46 -2.43 -5.73
N ALA A 17 4.76 -1.40 -6.52
CA ALA A 17 3.77 -0.72 -7.35
C ALA A 17 3.06 -1.69 -8.32
N ARG A 18 3.81 -2.60 -8.97
CA ARG A 18 3.24 -3.63 -9.85
C ARG A 18 2.29 -4.57 -9.12
N GLY A 19 2.72 -5.04 -7.93
CA GLY A 19 1.89 -5.90 -7.09
C GLY A 19 0.61 -5.20 -6.65
N GLN A 20 0.71 -3.94 -6.24
CA GLN A 20 -0.44 -3.14 -5.81
C GLN A 20 -1.40 -2.83 -6.95
N LEU A 21 -0.91 -2.49 -8.15
CA LEU A 21 -1.78 -2.32 -9.31
C LEU A 21 -2.56 -3.60 -9.61
N ARG A 22 -1.89 -4.76 -9.69
CA ARG A 22 -2.56 -6.06 -9.91
C ARG A 22 -3.58 -6.38 -8.81
N ALA A 23 -3.23 -6.15 -7.55
CA ALA A 23 -4.13 -6.41 -6.43
C ALA A 23 -5.35 -5.48 -6.45
N THR A 24 -5.14 -4.19 -6.70
CA THR A 24 -6.21 -3.18 -6.71
C THR A 24 -7.16 -3.40 -7.89
N ALA A 25 -6.63 -3.68 -9.08
CA ALA A 25 -7.42 -4.02 -10.27
C ALA A 25 -8.21 -5.35 -10.12
N SER A 26 -7.85 -6.21 -9.16
CA SER A 26 -8.61 -7.45 -8.89
C SER A 26 -9.87 -7.23 -8.03
N VAL A 27 -9.99 -6.06 -7.41
CA VAL A 27 -11.11 -5.71 -6.52
C VAL A 27 -11.88 -4.48 -6.98
N ARG A 28 -11.40 -3.75 -7.99
CA ARG A 28 -12.04 -2.60 -8.61
C ARG A 28 -11.73 -2.59 -10.09
N ASP A 29 -12.73 -2.22 -10.88
CA ASP A 29 -12.60 -1.98 -12.30
C ASP A 29 -12.24 -0.51 -12.51
N PHE A 30 -11.19 -0.23 -13.28
CA PHE A 30 -10.74 1.12 -13.59
C PHE A 30 -10.81 1.35 -15.10
N ASP A 31 -11.13 2.57 -15.50
CA ASP A 31 -11.04 2.99 -16.89
C ASP A 31 -9.64 3.54 -17.23
N GLU A 32 -9.00 4.17 -16.23
CA GLU A 32 -7.72 4.86 -16.39
C GLU A 32 -6.77 4.58 -15.23
N VAL A 33 -5.52 4.28 -15.55
CA VAL A 33 -4.39 4.18 -14.62
C VAL A 33 -3.31 5.17 -15.04
N ARG A 34 -2.90 6.05 -14.12
CA ARG A 34 -1.82 7.01 -14.33
C ARG A 34 -0.62 6.62 -13.49
N VAL A 35 0.57 6.56 -14.07
CA VAL A 35 1.80 6.21 -13.34
C VAL A 35 2.85 7.30 -13.42
N TYR A 36 3.41 7.67 -12.26
CA TYR A 36 4.57 8.53 -12.18
C TYR A 36 5.72 7.88 -11.39
N SER A 37 6.93 8.09 -11.90
CA SER A 37 8.16 7.89 -11.16
C SER A 37 9.25 8.81 -11.73
N PRO A 38 10.28 9.19 -10.95
CA PRO A 38 11.27 10.19 -11.38
C PRO A 38 12.05 9.82 -12.65
N THR A 39 12.23 8.53 -12.92
CA THR A 39 12.89 8.02 -14.13
C THR A 39 11.84 7.72 -15.20
N PRO A 40 11.79 8.48 -16.31
CA PRO A 40 10.79 8.30 -17.38
C PRO A 40 10.75 6.87 -17.91
N GLU A 41 11.91 6.28 -18.17
CA GLU A 41 12.01 4.95 -18.75
C GLU A 41 11.37 3.87 -17.85
N ASN A 42 11.42 4.06 -16.52
CA ASN A 42 10.81 3.12 -15.58
C ASN A 42 9.28 3.20 -15.59
N ARG A 43 8.71 4.41 -15.67
CA ARG A 43 7.25 4.59 -15.72
C ARG A 43 6.68 4.21 -17.09
N GLU A 44 7.40 4.46 -18.17
CA GLU A 44 7.04 4.00 -19.52
C GLU A 44 7.06 2.47 -19.62
N THR A 45 8.09 1.81 -19.07
CA THR A 45 8.16 0.34 -19.02
C THR A 45 7.04 -0.24 -18.15
N PHE A 46 6.72 0.42 -17.03
CA PHE A 46 5.60 0.01 -16.18
C PHE A 46 4.28 0.11 -16.95
N ALA A 47 4.01 1.24 -17.61
CA ALA A 47 2.79 1.44 -18.38
C ALA A 47 2.63 0.38 -19.49
N ALA A 48 3.68 0.17 -20.29
CA ALA A 48 3.68 -0.82 -21.36
C ALA A 48 3.51 -2.27 -20.86
N GLU A 49 3.95 -2.60 -19.64
CA GLU A 49 3.72 -3.94 -19.05
C GLU A 49 2.23 -4.20 -18.81
N PHE A 50 1.45 -3.16 -18.48
CA PHE A 50 0.05 -3.33 -18.09
C PHE A 50 -0.96 -3.01 -19.19
N ASP A 51 -0.53 -2.38 -20.28
CA ASP A 51 -1.38 -2.07 -21.45
C ASP A 51 -2.02 -3.34 -22.06
N ASP A 52 -1.35 -4.49 -21.95
CA ASP A 52 -1.87 -5.80 -22.39
C ASP A 52 -2.52 -6.62 -21.25
N ASP A 53 -2.24 -6.30 -19.99
CA ASP A 53 -2.66 -7.08 -18.80
C ASP A 53 -4.00 -6.58 -18.21
N LEU A 54 -4.37 -5.32 -18.46
CA LEU A 54 -5.55 -4.66 -17.88
C LEU A 54 -6.50 -4.14 -18.96
N GLU A 55 -7.79 -4.00 -18.64
CA GLU A 55 -8.78 -3.36 -19.52
C GLU A 55 -8.68 -1.83 -19.51
N ALA A 56 -8.12 -1.26 -18.43
CA ALA A 56 -7.88 0.17 -18.25
C ALA A 56 -6.76 0.67 -19.17
N SER A 57 -6.82 1.94 -19.60
CA SER A 57 -5.63 2.58 -20.17
C SER A 57 -4.56 2.75 -19.09
N VAL A 58 -3.28 2.58 -19.45
CA VAL A 58 -2.18 2.79 -18.51
C VAL A 58 -1.20 3.81 -19.09
N ASP A 59 -1.21 5.01 -18.51
CA ASP A 59 -0.49 6.16 -19.04
C ASP A 59 0.65 6.60 -18.12
N ALA A 60 1.85 6.74 -18.68
CA ALA A 60 2.97 7.36 -17.99
C ALA A 60 2.81 8.88 -18.01
N VAL A 61 2.71 9.50 -16.83
CA VAL A 61 2.50 10.95 -16.69
C VAL A 61 3.76 11.66 -16.20
N ASP A 62 3.84 12.97 -16.41
CA ASP A 62 5.09 13.73 -16.26
C ASP A 62 5.34 14.31 -14.86
N SER A 63 4.36 14.27 -13.96
CA SER A 63 4.51 14.75 -12.58
C SER A 63 3.62 13.97 -11.61
N SER A 64 3.98 13.97 -10.32
CA SER A 64 3.16 13.37 -9.27
C SER A 64 1.83 14.09 -9.10
N GLU A 65 1.83 15.43 -9.11
CA GLU A 65 0.62 16.27 -9.07
C GLU A 65 -0.37 15.86 -10.17
N ALA A 66 0.08 15.82 -11.43
CA ALA A 66 -0.77 15.41 -12.55
C ALA A 66 -1.26 13.95 -12.46
N THR A 67 -0.57 13.10 -11.69
CA THR A 67 -1.03 11.73 -11.43
C THR A 67 -2.21 11.74 -10.46
N VAL A 68 -2.12 12.54 -9.39
CA VAL A 68 -3.05 12.53 -8.25
C VAL A 68 -4.32 13.35 -8.51
N THR A 69 -4.21 14.48 -9.22
CA THR A 69 -5.35 15.36 -9.49
C THR A 69 -6.50 14.62 -10.16
N GLY A 70 -7.67 14.61 -9.52
CA GLY A 70 -8.86 13.92 -10.00
C GLY A 70 -8.80 12.38 -9.93
N ALA A 71 -7.87 11.80 -9.16
CA ALA A 71 -7.82 10.36 -8.96
C ALA A 71 -8.74 9.90 -7.82
N ASP A 72 -9.48 8.81 -8.05
CA ASP A 72 -10.33 8.18 -7.03
C ASP A 72 -9.52 7.36 -6.04
N VAL A 73 -8.45 6.75 -6.53
CA VAL A 73 -7.52 5.94 -5.76
C VAL A 73 -6.09 6.37 -6.05
N VAL A 74 -5.27 6.47 -5.01
CA VAL A 74 -3.83 6.79 -5.11
C VAL A 74 -3.06 5.67 -4.43
N ILE A 75 -2.07 5.10 -5.10
CA ILE A 75 -1.11 4.16 -4.53
C ILE A 75 0.24 4.84 -4.43
N THR A 76 0.84 4.86 -3.25
CA THR A 76 2.26 5.20 -3.08
C THR A 76 3.07 3.95 -2.79
N ALA A 77 4.07 3.69 -3.62
CA ALA A 77 4.94 2.54 -3.51
C ALA A 77 6.36 2.90 -3.97
N THR A 78 6.96 3.87 -3.27
CA THR A 78 8.20 4.55 -3.64
C THR A 78 9.36 4.24 -2.69
N ARG A 79 10.51 4.87 -2.98
CA ARG A 79 11.64 4.94 -2.06
C ARG A 79 11.90 6.32 -1.47
N ALA A 80 10.92 7.22 -1.55
CA ALA A 80 11.07 8.59 -1.09
C ALA A 80 11.27 8.66 0.43
N SER A 81 11.97 9.70 0.86
CA SER A 81 12.07 10.08 2.27
C SER A 81 11.21 11.31 2.61
N GLU A 82 10.64 11.95 1.59
CA GLU A 82 9.81 13.14 1.68
C GLU A 82 8.49 12.89 0.91
N PRO A 83 7.41 13.63 1.24
CA PRO A 83 6.12 13.47 0.61
C PRO A 83 6.18 13.51 -0.91
N VAL A 84 5.42 12.62 -1.56
CA VAL A 84 5.50 12.41 -3.02
C VAL A 84 4.39 13.13 -3.79
N PHE A 85 3.43 13.70 -3.08
CA PHE A 85 2.38 14.59 -3.57
C PHE A 85 1.95 15.54 -2.45
N ASP A 86 1.24 16.61 -2.78
CA ASP A 86 0.66 17.54 -1.81
C ASP A 86 -0.72 17.04 -1.39
N GLY A 87 -0.99 16.93 -0.09
CA GLY A 87 -2.29 16.49 0.41
C GLY A 87 -3.45 17.37 -0.06
N ASP A 88 -3.18 18.64 -0.41
CA ASP A 88 -4.15 19.55 -1.00
C ASP A 88 -4.62 19.16 -2.41
N ASP A 89 -3.86 18.33 -3.13
CA ASP A 89 -4.22 17.80 -4.44
C ASP A 89 -5.29 16.68 -4.36
N LEU A 90 -5.52 16.12 -3.17
CA LEU A 90 -6.53 15.07 -2.97
C LEU A 90 -7.95 15.67 -3.00
N GLU A 91 -8.80 15.10 -3.85
CA GLU A 91 -10.21 15.44 -3.91
C GLU A 91 -11.02 14.72 -2.83
N SER A 92 -12.25 15.19 -2.59
CA SER A 92 -13.18 14.51 -1.68
C SER A 92 -13.49 13.11 -2.21
N GLY A 93 -13.47 12.12 -1.33
CA GLY A 93 -13.72 10.71 -1.67
C GLY A 93 -12.50 9.89 -2.04
N THR A 94 -11.33 10.51 -2.26
CA THR A 94 -10.12 9.79 -2.66
C THR A 94 -9.68 8.76 -1.61
N HIS A 95 -9.21 7.60 -2.08
CA HIS A 95 -8.60 6.58 -1.24
C HIS A 95 -7.11 6.46 -1.53
N VAL A 96 -6.29 6.57 -0.48
CA VAL A 96 -4.85 6.41 -0.58
C VAL A 96 -4.45 5.07 0.03
N THR A 97 -3.71 4.27 -0.72
CA THR A 97 -2.98 3.10 -0.22
C THR A 97 -1.50 3.45 -0.20
N ALA A 98 -0.96 3.72 0.98
CA ALA A 98 0.46 3.94 1.17
C ALA A 98 1.12 2.62 1.55
N MET A 99 2.05 2.15 0.73
CA MET A 99 2.83 0.94 1.04
C MET A 99 4.06 1.22 1.91
N GLY A 100 4.31 2.51 2.17
CA GLY A 100 5.11 2.99 3.28
C GLY A 100 6.57 2.53 3.28
N GLN A 101 7.32 3.09 4.21
CA GLN A 101 8.63 2.55 4.60
C GLN A 101 8.64 2.35 6.10
N TYR A 102 9.26 1.26 6.53
CA TYR A 102 9.45 0.85 7.92
C TYR A 102 10.53 1.74 8.58
N SER A 103 10.30 3.04 8.64
CA SER A 103 11.28 4.02 9.11
C SER A 103 10.58 5.27 9.63
N PRO A 104 10.82 5.68 10.89
CA PRO A 104 10.22 6.89 11.44
C PRO A 104 10.63 8.16 10.67
N ASP A 105 11.85 8.18 10.13
CA ASP A 105 12.39 9.35 9.41
C ASP A 105 11.97 9.47 7.94
N LYS A 106 11.15 8.55 7.42
CA LYS A 106 10.76 8.53 6.01
C LYS A 106 9.26 8.51 5.85
N ARG A 107 8.78 9.31 4.90
CA ARG A 107 7.36 9.45 4.63
C ARG A 107 7.10 9.62 3.15
N GLU A 108 6.01 9.03 2.70
CA GLU A 108 5.47 9.24 1.35
C GLU A 108 4.32 10.24 1.36
N LEU A 109 3.65 10.41 2.51
CA LEU A 109 2.51 11.29 2.69
C LEU A 109 2.92 12.50 3.53
N ASP A 110 2.35 13.66 3.23
CA ASP A 110 2.49 14.85 4.04
C ASP A 110 1.50 14.85 5.22
N THR A 111 1.68 15.81 6.13
CA THR A 111 0.82 15.99 7.29
C THR A 111 -0.63 16.27 6.89
N THR A 112 -0.85 17.08 5.85
CA THR A 112 -2.17 17.44 5.32
C THR A 112 -2.97 16.20 4.90
N THR A 113 -2.32 15.24 4.22
CA THR A 113 -2.94 13.97 3.85
C THR A 113 -3.41 13.18 5.07
N ILE A 114 -2.57 13.08 6.10
CA ILE A 114 -2.90 12.36 7.33
C ILE A 114 -4.05 13.05 8.08
N GLU A 115 -3.95 14.36 8.28
CA GLU A 115 -4.94 15.18 9.00
C GLU A 115 -6.35 15.07 8.37
N ARG A 116 -6.44 15.12 7.05
CA ARG A 116 -7.71 15.11 6.31
C ARG A 116 -8.34 13.72 6.18
N ALA A 117 -7.58 12.65 6.39
CA ALA A 117 -8.02 11.30 6.10
C ALA A 117 -8.57 10.56 7.32
N THR A 118 -9.54 9.68 7.07
CA THR A 118 -9.78 8.53 7.96
C THR A 118 -8.60 7.58 7.81
N TYR A 119 -7.72 7.56 8.83
CA TYR A 119 -6.45 6.83 8.81
C TYR A 119 -6.59 5.41 9.39
N VAL A 120 -6.13 4.43 8.63
CA VAL A 120 -6.17 3.00 8.96
C VAL A 120 -4.80 2.38 8.70
N PRO A 121 -4.02 2.02 9.73
CA PRO A 121 -2.83 1.21 9.55
C PRO A 121 -3.18 -0.29 9.48
N ASP A 122 -2.24 -1.13 9.06
CA ASP A 122 -2.37 -2.59 9.22
C ASP A 122 -2.36 -3.02 10.70
N LEU A 123 -1.51 -2.42 11.53
CA LEU A 123 -1.42 -2.59 12.99
C LEU A 123 -1.39 -1.24 13.71
N ARG A 124 -2.21 -1.03 14.73
CA ARG A 124 -2.23 0.26 15.46
C ARG A 124 -0.88 0.63 16.07
N GLU A 125 -0.19 -0.34 16.66
CA GLU A 125 1.09 -0.13 17.37
C GLU A 125 2.20 0.43 16.47
N ARG A 126 2.15 0.14 15.15
CA ARG A 126 3.17 0.63 14.21
C ARG A 126 3.11 2.14 14.00
N ALA A 127 1.92 2.72 14.14
CA ALA A 127 1.64 4.09 13.69
C ALA A 127 2.55 5.08 14.41
N THR A 128 2.93 4.77 15.65
CA THR A 128 3.84 5.55 16.49
C THR A 128 5.26 4.97 16.57
N PHE A 129 5.55 3.89 15.85
CA PHE A 129 6.84 3.20 15.89
C PHE A 129 7.65 3.38 14.61
N ASP A 130 7.06 3.11 13.44
CA ASP A 130 7.76 3.14 12.16
C ASP A 130 6.99 3.77 10.99
N ALA A 131 5.75 4.22 11.19
CA ALA A 131 4.98 4.93 10.17
C ALA A 131 5.34 6.42 10.15
N GLY A 132 6.43 6.77 9.45
CA GLY A 132 6.98 8.13 9.46
C GLY A 132 6.00 9.23 9.03
N SER A 133 5.04 8.94 8.13
CA SER A 133 3.99 9.90 7.77
C SER A 133 3.10 10.27 8.96
N PHE A 134 2.67 9.28 9.75
CA PHE A 134 1.83 9.50 10.93
C PHE A 134 2.61 10.09 12.10
N ILE A 135 3.85 9.62 12.33
CA ILE A 135 4.75 10.17 13.34
C ILE A 135 4.98 11.66 13.11
N GLN A 136 5.25 12.08 11.86
CA GLN A 136 5.43 13.50 11.54
C GLN A 136 4.17 14.31 11.88
N ALA A 137 2.98 13.81 11.52
CA ALA A 137 1.73 14.50 11.80
C ALA A 137 1.44 14.65 13.31
N LEU A 138 1.84 13.66 14.12
CA LEU A 138 1.81 13.75 15.59
C LEU A 138 2.80 14.80 16.12
N GLU A 139 4.04 14.78 15.64
CA GLU A 139 5.10 15.70 16.07
C GLU A 139 4.76 17.16 15.76
N GLU A 140 4.10 17.40 14.63
CA GLU A 140 3.60 18.72 14.22
C GLU A 140 2.32 19.13 14.98
N GLY A 141 1.70 18.21 15.71
CA GLY A 141 0.47 18.44 16.47
C GLY A 141 -0.78 18.60 15.59
N ALA A 142 -0.72 18.16 14.33
CA ALA A 142 -1.87 18.18 13.42
C ALA A 142 -2.89 17.08 13.77
N VAL A 143 -2.40 15.96 14.30
CA VAL A 143 -3.23 14.86 14.78
C VAL A 143 -2.76 14.37 16.15
N MET A 144 -3.58 13.55 16.78
CA MET A 144 -3.28 12.86 18.04
C MET A 144 -3.36 11.34 17.81
N GLU A 145 -2.90 10.51 18.75
CA GLU A 145 -2.93 9.04 18.59
C GLU A 145 -4.34 8.48 18.35
N ASP A 146 -5.38 9.16 18.86
CA ASP A 146 -6.79 8.80 18.66
C ASP A 146 -7.33 9.14 17.25
N HIS A 147 -6.51 9.78 16.39
CA HIS A 147 -6.80 9.95 14.97
C HIS A 147 -6.79 8.64 14.20
N ILE A 148 -6.13 7.60 14.74
CA ILE A 148 -6.17 6.25 14.17
C ILE A 148 -7.60 5.70 14.35
N HIS A 149 -8.36 5.69 13.26
CA HIS A 149 -9.75 5.25 13.24
C HIS A 149 -9.90 3.79 13.67
N ALA A 150 -9.15 2.90 13.02
CA ALA A 150 -9.13 1.46 13.27
C ALA A 150 -7.87 0.86 12.66
N GLU A 151 -7.44 -0.32 13.10
CA GLU A 151 -6.50 -1.13 12.31
C GLU A 151 -7.24 -2.02 11.29
N LEU A 152 -6.55 -2.45 10.24
CA LEU A 152 -7.14 -3.21 9.14
C LEU A 152 -7.89 -4.46 9.63
N GLY A 153 -7.34 -5.17 10.62
CA GLY A 153 -7.96 -6.36 11.20
C GLY A 153 -9.34 -6.09 11.82
N GLU A 154 -9.52 -4.93 12.47
CA GLU A 154 -10.80 -4.53 13.05
C GLU A 154 -11.86 -4.30 11.98
N ILE A 155 -11.48 -3.69 10.85
CA ILE A 155 -12.38 -3.45 9.71
C ILE A 155 -12.75 -4.77 9.03
N VAL A 156 -11.78 -5.64 8.75
CA VAL A 156 -12.01 -6.94 8.10
C VAL A 156 -12.91 -7.83 8.97
N ALA A 157 -12.76 -7.78 10.29
CA ALA A 157 -13.61 -8.50 11.23
C ALA A 157 -15.01 -7.90 11.42
N GLY A 158 -15.28 -6.71 10.87
CA GLY A 158 -16.55 -5.98 11.05
C GLY A 158 -16.70 -5.35 12.45
N ASN A 159 -15.61 -5.21 13.20
CA ASN A 159 -15.59 -4.57 14.52
C ASN A 159 -15.52 -3.04 14.41
N ALA A 160 -15.02 -2.52 13.28
CA ALA A 160 -15.03 -1.11 12.94
C ALA A 160 -15.55 -0.94 11.49
N PRO A 161 -16.27 0.16 11.17
CA PRO A 161 -16.66 0.43 9.81
C PRO A 161 -15.44 0.79 8.96
N GLY A 162 -15.45 0.41 7.69
CA GLY A 162 -14.55 0.95 6.68
C GLY A 162 -14.99 2.36 6.26
N ARG A 163 -15.21 2.56 4.96
CA ARG A 163 -15.70 3.85 4.44
C ARG A 163 -17.11 4.18 5.00
N ARG A 164 -17.34 5.42 5.46
CA ARG A 164 -18.57 5.93 6.08
C ARG A 164 -19.33 6.93 5.20
N SER A 165 -18.67 7.61 4.27
CA SER A 165 -19.30 8.51 3.31
C SER A 165 -18.55 8.55 1.99
N ASP A 166 -19.20 9.06 0.94
CA ASP A 166 -18.59 9.18 -0.39
C ASP A 166 -17.54 10.30 -0.42
N ASP A 167 -17.71 11.34 0.40
CA ASP A 167 -16.80 12.51 0.41
C ASP A 167 -15.54 12.31 1.25
N GLU A 168 -15.48 11.29 2.13
CA GLU A 168 -14.33 11.17 3.03
C GLU A 168 -13.07 10.73 2.28
N ILE A 169 -11.94 11.32 2.65
CA ILE A 169 -10.63 10.82 2.26
C ILE A 169 -10.27 9.68 3.20
N THR A 170 -9.72 8.60 2.65
CA THR A 170 -9.33 7.41 3.43
C THR A 170 -7.88 7.07 3.14
N VAL A 171 -7.07 6.81 4.16
CA VAL A 171 -5.69 6.35 4.02
C VAL A 171 -5.60 4.95 4.63
N PHE A 172 -5.17 3.98 3.83
CA PHE A 172 -4.63 2.73 4.33
C PHE A 172 -3.10 2.85 4.32
N ASP A 173 -2.48 2.81 5.50
CA ASP A 173 -1.03 2.86 5.68
C ASP A 173 -0.50 1.46 6.01
N SER A 174 0.04 0.80 5.00
CA SER A 174 0.61 -0.53 5.11
C SER A 174 2.10 -0.41 5.34
N GLY A 175 2.59 -1.16 6.31
CA GLY A 175 4.00 -1.55 6.28
C GLY A 175 4.15 -3.01 6.69
N GLY A 176 3.29 -3.88 6.18
CA GLY A 176 3.40 -5.33 6.27
C GLY A 176 3.26 -5.94 7.67
N THR A 177 2.66 -7.13 7.71
CA THR A 177 2.58 -7.94 8.93
C THR A 177 3.19 -9.32 8.74
N GLY A 178 3.72 -9.88 9.84
CA GLY A 178 4.16 -11.28 9.85
C GLY A 178 3.01 -12.25 9.59
N ILE A 179 1.78 -11.87 9.94
CA ILE A 179 0.56 -12.67 9.74
C ILE A 179 0.29 -12.86 8.25
N GLU A 180 0.33 -11.78 7.45
CA GLU A 180 0.19 -11.84 5.99
C GLU A 180 1.24 -12.76 5.36
N THR A 181 2.50 -12.62 5.81
CA THR A 181 3.62 -13.42 5.30
C THR A 181 3.41 -14.90 5.58
N VAL A 182 3.04 -15.26 6.81
CA VAL A 182 2.80 -16.66 7.19
C VAL A 182 1.57 -17.23 6.47
N ALA A 183 0.50 -16.45 6.34
CA ALA A 183 -0.71 -16.89 5.62
C ALA A 183 -0.41 -17.17 4.14
N ALA A 184 0.32 -16.27 3.47
CA ALA A 184 0.75 -16.46 2.08
C ALA A 184 1.70 -17.65 1.93
N ALA A 185 2.68 -17.79 2.84
CA ALA A 185 3.62 -18.92 2.82
C ALA A 185 2.90 -20.26 3.03
N TYR A 186 1.94 -20.33 3.95
CA TYR A 186 1.15 -21.52 4.19
C TYR A 186 0.29 -21.89 2.97
N LEU A 187 -0.35 -20.91 2.34
CA LEU A 187 -1.11 -21.11 1.11
C LEU A 187 -0.24 -21.67 -0.03
N LEU A 188 0.97 -21.13 -0.20
CA LEU A 188 1.93 -21.62 -1.21
C LEU A 188 2.43 -23.03 -0.88
N TYR A 189 2.70 -23.30 0.39
CA TYR A 189 3.11 -24.63 0.87
C TYR A 189 2.06 -25.69 0.57
N GLU A 190 0.79 -25.46 0.92
CA GLU A 190 -0.31 -26.40 0.64
C GLU A 190 -0.43 -26.67 -0.86
N ARG A 191 -0.38 -25.63 -1.70
CA ARG A 191 -0.42 -25.80 -3.17
C ARG A 191 0.78 -26.54 -3.73
N ALA A 192 1.97 -26.33 -3.16
CA ALA A 192 3.17 -27.07 -3.56
C ALA A 192 3.01 -28.55 -3.23
N ARG A 193 2.52 -28.88 -2.02
CA ARG A 193 2.22 -30.26 -1.63
C ARG A 193 1.21 -30.92 -2.56
N GLU A 194 0.09 -30.26 -2.83
CA GLU A 194 -0.97 -30.77 -3.71
C GLU A 194 -0.46 -31.08 -5.13
N LYS A 195 0.48 -30.25 -5.63
CA LYS A 195 1.06 -30.40 -6.97
C LYS A 195 2.31 -31.27 -7.02
N GLY A 196 2.76 -31.81 -5.88
CA GLY A 196 4.01 -32.56 -5.80
C GLY A 196 5.25 -31.73 -6.17
N LEU A 197 5.23 -30.43 -5.86
CA LEU A 197 6.34 -29.51 -6.10
C LEU A 197 7.20 -29.34 -4.85
N GLY A 198 8.51 -29.14 -5.05
CA GLY A 198 9.48 -28.94 -3.98
C GLY A 198 10.41 -30.14 -3.77
N THR A 199 11.32 -29.99 -2.81
CA THR A 199 12.30 -31.02 -2.44
C THR A 199 12.24 -31.19 -0.94
N GLU A 200 12.04 -32.43 -0.47
CA GLU A 200 12.15 -32.75 0.94
C GLU A 200 13.62 -32.73 1.36
N ILE A 201 13.92 -32.07 2.48
CA ILE A 201 15.26 -32.03 3.05
C ILE A 201 15.16 -32.66 4.44
N GLU A 202 15.94 -33.71 4.66
CA GLU A 202 16.08 -34.32 5.97
C GLU A 202 16.94 -33.41 6.85
N PHE A 203 16.41 -33.03 8.01
CA PHE A 203 17.19 -32.35 9.04
C PHE A 203 17.14 -33.15 10.33
N SER A 204 18.31 -33.40 10.91
CA SER A 204 18.41 -33.92 12.28
C SER A 204 17.83 -32.89 13.26
N PRO A 205 17.14 -33.32 14.32
CA PRO A 205 16.76 -32.43 15.41
C PRO A 205 17.96 -31.60 15.89
N ALA A 206 17.75 -30.32 16.22
CA ALA A 206 18.84 -29.45 16.71
C ALA A 206 19.58 -30.04 17.93
N SER A 207 18.90 -30.88 18.72
CA SER A 207 19.46 -31.64 19.84
C SER A 207 20.53 -32.67 19.43
N GLU A 208 20.55 -33.10 18.17
CA GLU A 208 21.49 -34.09 17.62
C GLU A 208 22.56 -33.45 16.73
N ALA A 209 22.34 -32.21 16.27
CA ALA A 209 23.24 -31.52 15.34
C ALA A 209 24.44 -30.81 16.03
N LEU A 210 24.39 -30.59 17.34
CA LEU A 210 25.39 -29.82 18.11
C LEU A 210 26.27 -30.66 19.04
N THR A 211 26.29 -32.00 18.91
CA THR A 211 27.30 -32.80 19.62
C THR A 211 28.64 -32.67 18.89
N GLY A 212 29.33 -31.55 19.14
CA GLY A 212 30.72 -31.37 18.76
C GLY A 212 31.57 -32.45 19.41
N ASN A 213 32.16 -33.31 18.57
CA ASN A 213 33.37 -34.07 18.88
C ASN A 213 34.54 -33.41 18.14
#